data_AF-A0A450SAL4-F1
#
_entry.id   AF-A0A450SAL4-F1
#
_cell.length_a   1.000
_cell.length_b   1.000
_cell.length_c   1.000
_cell.angle_alpha   90.00
_cell.angle_beta   90.00
_cell.angle_gamma   90.00
#
_symmetry.space_group_name_H-M   'P 1'
#
loop_
_entity.id
_entity.type
_entity.pdbx_description
1 polymer ?
#
loop_
_entity_poly.entity_id
_entity_poly.type
_entity_poly.pdbx_seq_one_letter_code
_entity_poly.pdbx_strand_id
1 'polypeptide(L)'
;QEKIAFDKFHVTKYLGEAVDKVRRQKHKVLMAEGHEDLKGSKHHWLYNQANMTPEKRRSFRALRESTLKTAHTWAIKELAISL
;
A
#
# COMPACT_ATOMS: atom_id res chain seq x y z
N GLN A 1 -16.31 22.18 -20.68
CA GLN A 1 -15.79 21.91 -19.33
C GLN A 1 -15.95 20.42 -19.09
N GLU A 2 -14.91 19.62 -19.26
CA GLU A 2 -14.98 18.18 -18.99
C GLU A 2 -15.04 17.97 -17.48
N LYS A 3 -16.19 17.54 -16.97
CA LYS A 3 -16.34 17.08 -15.58
C LYS A 3 -15.71 15.71 -15.49
N ILE A 4 -14.50 15.63 -14.94
CA ILE A 4 -13.89 14.33 -14.60
C ILE A 4 -14.63 13.79 -13.38
N ALA A 5 -15.59 12.90 -13.61
CA ALA A 5 -16.25 12.15 -12.55
C ALA A 5 -15.35 10.96 -12.18
N PHE A 6 -14.78 10.98 -10.98
CA PHE A 6 -14.09 9.82 -10.43
C PHE A 6 -15.05 9.00 -9.59
N ASP A 7 -15.36 7.78 -10.03
CA ASP A 7 -16.06 6.83 -9.17
C ASP A 7 -15.11 6.19 -8.14
N LYS A 8 -15.69 5.53 -7.13
CA LYS A 8 -14.96 4.87 -6.04
C LYS A 8 -13.93 3.84 -6.55
N PHE A 9 -14.22 3.17 -7.66
CA PHE A 9 -13.33 2.17 -8.23
C PHE A 9 -12.08 2.83 -8.83
N HIS A 10 -12.24 3.92 -9.58
CA HIS A 10 -11.12 4.69 -10.13
C HIS A 10 -10.22 5.24 -9.03
N VAL A 11 -10.80 5.81 -7.96
CA VAL A 11 -10.04 6.33 -6.81
C VAL A 11 -9.25 5.20 -6.13
N THR A 12 -9.89 4.08 -5.84
CA THR A 12 -9.25 2.92 -5.20
C THR A 12 -8.10 2.35 -6.05
N LYS A 13 -8.30 2.29 -7.37
CA LYS A 13 -7.29 1.82 -8.33
C LYS A 13 -6.07 2.74 -8.33
N TYR A 14 -6.26 4.05 -8.51
CA TYR A 14 -5.16 5.03 -8.52
C TYR A 14 -4.36 5.01 -7.22
N LEU A 15 -5.04 4.91 -6.08
CA LEU A 15 -4.39 4.83 -4.77
C LEU A 15 -3.60 3.51 -4.61
N GLY A 16 -4.13 2.40 -5.10
CA GLY A 16 -3.42 1.12 -5.13
C GLY A 16 -2.13 1.18 -5.98
N GLU A 17 -2.21 1.81 -7.15
CA GLU A 17 -1.06 2.03 -8.03
C GLU A 17 0.00 2.95 -7.39
N ALA A 18 -0.43 4.00 -6.70
CA ALA A 18 0.46 4.89 -5.96
C ALA A 18 1.22 4.14 -4.86
N VAL A 19 0.53 3.28 -4.09
CA VAL A 19 1.16 2.43 -3.07
C VAL A 19 2.19 1.49 -3.70
N ASP A 20 1.86 0.81 -4.81
CA ASP A 20 2.83 -0.08 -5.47
C ASP A 20 4.03 0.68 -6.04
N LYS A 21 3.84 1.91 -6.54
CA LYS A 21 4.94 2.76 -7.01
C LYS A 21 5.91 3.11 -5.89
N VAL A 22 5.40 3.54 -4.73
CA VAL A 22 6.23 3.85 -3.55
C VAL A 22 6.93 2.60 -3.03
N ARG A 23 6.22 1.47 -2.96
CA ARG A 23 6.79 0.16 -2.59
C ARG A 23 7.94 -0.24 -3.52
N ARG A 24 7.78 -0.14 -4.84
CA ARG A 24 8.83 -0.47 -5.81
C ARG A 24 10.05 0.43 -5.64
N GLN A 25 9.85 1.73 -5.46
CA GLN A 25 10.96 2.66 -5.25
C GLN A 25 11.73 2.32 -3.98
N LYS A 26 11.03 2.07 -2.87
CA LYS A 26 11.67 1.68 -1.60
C LYS A 26 12.32 0.31 -1.66
N HIS A 27 11.70 -0.65 -2.33
CA HIS A 27 12.26 -1.98 -2.50
C HIS A 27 13.57 -1.95 -3.28
N LYS A 28 13.66 -1.15 -4.36
CA LYS A 28 14.92 -0.97 -5.10
C LYS A 28 16.05 -0.42 -4.21
N VAL A 29 15.74 0.56 -3.36
CA VAL A 29 16.72 1.14 -2.42
C VAL A 29 17.15 0.10 -1.38
N LEU A 30 16.20 -0.58 -0.73
CA LEU A 30 16.51 -1.61 0.28
C LEU A 30 17.29 -2.80 -0.32
N MET A 31 16.98 -3.22 -1.56
CA MET A 31 17.75 -4.25 -2.26
C MET A 31 19.20 -3.85 -2.49
N ALA A 32 19.46 -2.57 -2.82
CA ALA A 32 20.82 -2.06 -2.97
C ALA A 32 21.58 -2.04 -1.62
N GLU A 33 20.85 -1.89 -0.52
CA GLU A 33 21.38 -1.95 0.86
C GLU A 33 21.45 -3.40 1.41
N GLY A 34 21.01 -4.41 0.65
CA GLY A 34 21.01 -5.82 1.06
C GLY A 34 19.80 -6.27 1.90
N HIS A 35 18.79 -5.41 2.07
CA HIS A 35 17.59 -5.68 2.85
C HIS A 35 16.45 -6.23 1.98
N GLU A 36 15.96 -7.44 2.29
CA GLU A 36 14.89 -8.11 1.54
C GLU A 36 13.47 -7.90 2.09
N ASP A 37 13.29 -7.05 3.08
CA ASP A 37 12.04 -6.91 3.86
C ASP A 37 10.78 -6.62 3.02
N LEU A 38 10.93 -6.04 1.83
CA LEU A 38 9.83 -5.73 0.91
C LEU A 38 9.54 -6.82 -0.15
N LYS A 39 10.35 -7.88 -0.20
CA LYS A 39 10.19 -8.99 -1.15
C LYS A 39 8.91 -9.78 -0.82
N GLY A 40 8.11 -10.09 -1.84
CA GLY A 40 6.82 -10.79 -1.66
C GLY A 40 5.69 -9.97 -1.01
N SER A 41 5.97 -8.77 -0.48
CA SER A 41 4.98 -7.98 0.29
C SER A 41 3.87 -7.31 -0.53
N LYS A 42 3.96 -7.32 -1.87
CA LYS A 42 3.03 -6.62 -2.78
C LYS A 42 1.56 -6.86 -2.43
N HIS A 43 1.19 -8.12 -2.26
CA HIS A 43 -0.20 -8.49 -2.00
C HIS A 43 -0.69 -7.97 -0.64
N HIS A 44 0.19 -7.86 0.36
CA HIS A 44 -0.18 -7.32 1.66
C HIS A 44 -0.53 -5.82 1.59
N TRP A 45 0.15 -5.06 0.74
CA TRP A 45 -0.13 -3.63 0.52
C TRP A 45 -1.39 -3.36 -0.31
N LEU A 46 -1.68 -4.24 -1.26
CA LEU A 46 -2.81 -4.05 -2.17
C LEU A 46 -4.12 -4.59 -1.60
N TYR A 47 -4.07 -5.54 -0.66
CA TYR A 47 -5.24 -6.13 -0.04
C TYR A 47 -6.02 -5.09 0.78
N ASN A 48 -7.34 -5.20 0.77
CA ASN A 48 -8.22 -4.41 1.63
C ASN A 48 -8.13 -4.94 3.07
N GLN A 49 -7.83 -4.07 4.04
CA GLN A 49 -7.71 -4.47 5.44
C GLN A 49 -9.01 -5.01 6.03
N ALA A 50 -10.17 -4.59 5.51
CA ALA A 50 -11.48 -5.11 5.91
C ALA A 50 -11.61 -6.62 5.62
N ASN A 51 -10.94 -7.11 4.57
CA ASN A 51 -10.98 -8.50 4.16
C ASN A 51 -9.82 -9.33 4.72
N MET A 52 -8.88 -8.73 5.47
CA MET A 52 -7.75 -9.45 6.04
C MET A 52 -8.13 -10.24 7.29
N THR A 53 -7.59 -11.46 7.42
CA THR A 53 -7.68 -12.22 8.67
C THR A 53 -6.88 -11.52 9.79
N PRO A 54 -7.24 -11.73 11.07
CA PRO A 54 -6.53 -11.15 12.20
C PRO A 54 -5.04 -11.50 12.24
N GLU A 55 -4.64 -12.72 11.86
CA GLU A 55 -3.20 -13.08 11.82
C GLU A 55 -2.45 -12.27 10.76
N LYS A 56 -3.02 -12.16 9.55
CA LYS A 56 -2.42 -11.37 8.47
C LYS A 56 -2.28 -9.89 8.85
N ARG A 57 -3.25 -9.34 9.58
CA ARG A 57 -3.21 -7.95 10.05
C ARG A 57 -2.07 -7.73 11.04
N ARG A 58 -1.79 -8.69 11.94
CA ARG A 58 -0.65 -8.63 12.87
C ARG A 58 0.69 -8.66 12.15
N SER A 59 0.90 -9.62 11.25
CA SER A 59 2.15 -9.72 10.47
C SER A 59 2.36 -8.49 9.58
N PHE A 60 1.27 -7.94 9.02
CA PHE A 60 1.32 -6.73 8.20
C PHE A 60 1.62 -5.47 9.02
N ARG A 61 1.23 -5.41 10.30
CA ARG A 61 1.57 -4.30 11.18
C ARG A 61 3.08 -4.15 11.35
N ALA A 62 3.79 -5.25 11.60
CA ALA A 62 5.26 -5.23 11.71
C ALA A 62 5.92 -4.72 10.42
N LEU A 63 5.41 -5.14 9.26
CA LEU A 63 5.87 -4.65 7.95
C LEU A 63 5.58 -3.15 7.74
N ARG A 64 4.45 -2.64 8.24
CA ARG A 64 4.13 -1.20 8.19
C ARG A 64 5.10 -0.38 9.03
N GLU A 65 5.47 -0.87 10.20
CA GLU A 65 6.41 -0.19 11.09
C GLU A 65 7.82 -0.10 10.47
N SER A 66 8.26 -1.12 9.72
CA SER A 66 9.56 -1.09 9.03
C SER A 66 9.60 -0.24 7.76
N THR A 67 8.46 0.09 7.14
CA THR A 67 8.41 0.72 5.82
C THR A 67 7.63 2.04 5.80
N LEU A 68 8.15 3.02 6.55
CA LEU A 68 7.48 4.29 6.85
C LEU A 68 6.81 4.99 5.64
N LYS A 69 7.50 5.11 4.50
CA LYS A 69 6.95 5.81 3.31
C LYS A 69 5.83 5.01 2.65
N THR A 70 6.01 3.70 2.49
CA THR A 70 4.99 2.80 1.92
C THR A 70 3.77 2.72 2.84
N ALA A 71 4.01 2.63 4.15
CA ALA A 71 2.98 2.62 5.18
C ALA A 71 2.17 3.92 5.22
N HIS A 72 2.82 5.08 5.04
CA HIS A 72 2.15 6.37 4.96
C HIS A 72 1.21 6.46 3.74
N THR A 73 1.70 6.11 2.54
CA THR A 73 0.86 6.10 1.33
C THR A 73 -0.29 5.11 1.44
N TRP A 74 -0.04 3.95 2.05
CA TRP A 74 -1.08 2.96 2.31
C TRP A 74 -2.15 3.47 3.30
N ALA A 75 -1.77 4.22 4.34
CA ALA A 75 -2.73 4.80 5.27
C ALA A 75 -3.65 5.84 4.60
N ILE A 76 -3.10 6.66 3.69
CA ILE A 76 -3.87 7.61 2.87
C ILE A 76 -4.88 6.86 1.99
N LYS A 77 -4.47 5.74 1.39
CA LYS A 77 -5.37 4.87 0.61
C LYS A 77 -6.55 4.41 1.45
N GLU A 78 -6.30 3.87 2.64
CA GLU A 78 -7.39 3.35 3.49
C GLU A 78 -8.33 4.46 3.96
N LEU A 79 -7.80 5.63 4.33
CA LEU A 79 -8.61 6.78 4.71
C LEU A 79 -9.57 7.16 3.57
N ALA A 80 -9.08 7.24 2.33
CA ALA A 80 -9.90 7.57 1.17
C ALA A 80 -10.93 6.48 0.80
N ILE A 81 -10.70 5.21 1.15
CA ILE A 81 -11.66 4.11 0.93
C ILE A 81 -12.77 4.09 1.99
N SER A 82 -12.45 4.58 3.20
CA SER A 82 -13.35 4.63 4.36
C SER A 82 -14.33 5.81 4.35
N LEU A 83 -14.05 6.83 3.54
CA LEU A 83 -14.96 7.95 3.25
C LEU A 83 -16.03 7.52 2.23
#